data_AF-A0A2X1UKU2-F1
#
_entry.id   AF-A0A2X1UKU2-F1
#
_cell.length_a   1.000
_cell.length_b   1.000
_cell.length_c   1.000
_cell.angle_alpha   90.00
_cell.angle_beta   90.00
_cell.angle_gamma   90.00
#
_symmetry.space_group_name_H-M   'P 1'
#
loop_
_entity.id
_entity.type
_entity.pdbx_description
1 polymer ?
#
loop_
_entity_poly.entity_id
_entity_poly.type
_entity_poly.pdbx_seq_one_letter_code
_entity_poly.pdbx_strand_id
1 'polypeptide(L)'
;MDNAKHKLVMLWRFSVLLLLVLNLLLACQNQSAIRSLHQASEATAESVEVREAAAQSVLTGRVVKVSDGDSITLLDMNHKQHRVRLSQIDAPEQKQPFSRVAKEALADLIATKEVRLQIEGKDRYQRLLAEVFIGDTNVNLYMVRQGYA
;
A
#
# COMPACT_ATOMS: atom_id res chain seq x y z
N MET A 1 22.03 54.66 59.13
CA MET A 1 21.21 53.54 59.65
C MET A 1 20.70 52.65 58.50
N ASP A 2 21.52 52.30 57.49
CA ASP A 2 21.02 51.58 56.29
C ASP A 2 22.00 50.58 55.63
N ASN A 3 23.10 50.19 56.30
CA ASN A 3 24.06 49.25 55.69
C ASN A 3 23.56 47.78 55.75
N ALA A 4 22.70 47.44 56.72
CA ALA A 4 22.17 46.08 56.86
C ALA A 4 21.07 45.75 55.83
N LYS A 5 20.20 46.71 55.51
CA LYS A 5 19.11 46.51 54.53
C LYS A 5 19.65 46.38 53.11
N HIS A 6 20.66 47.17 52.75
CA HIS A 6 21.32 47.07 51.44
C HIS A 6 22.06 45.74 51.24
N LYS A 7 22.76 45.23 52.26
CA LYS A 7 23.41 43.91 52.19
C LYS A 7 22.41 42.78 52.02
N LEU A 8 21.27 42.85 52.72
CA LEU A 8 20.21 41.84 52.64
C LEU A 8 19.53 41.81 51.26
N VAL A 9 19.26 42.97 50.67
CA VAL A 9 18.68 43.08 49.32
C VAL A 9 19.67 42.62 48.25
N MET A 10 20.96 42.92 48.38
CA MET A 10 21.99 42.35 47.48
C MET A 10 22.06 40.84 47.58
N LEU A 11 22.13 40.28 48.79
CA LEU A 11 22.18 38.83 49.02
C LEU A 11 20.96 38.11 48.43
N TRP A 12 19.76 38.70 48.55
CA TRP A 12 18.55 38.13 47.98
C TRP A 12 18.55 38.20 46.44
N ARG A 13 19.02 39.30 45.84
CA ARG A 13 19.14 39.44 44.37
C ARG A 13 20.17 38.47 43.79
N PHE A 14 21.29 38.24 44.46
CA PHE A 14 22.28 37.23 44.06
C PHE A 14 21.72 35.81 44.18
N SER A 15 20.97 35.50 45.24
CA SER A 15 20.34 34.18 45.41
C SER A 15 19.28 33.89 44.34
N VAL A 16 18.43 34.86 44.01
CA VAL A 16 17.41 34.72 42.94
C VAL A 16 18.07 34.59 41.57
N LEU A 17 19.13 35.36 41.29
CA LEU A 17 19.89 35.24 40.04
C LEU A 17 20.59 33.87 39.94
N LEU A 18 21.18 33.39 41.05
CA LEU A 18 21.82 32.08 41.14
C LEU A 18 20.80 30.95 40.91
N LEU A 19 19.60 31.02 41.50
CA LEU A 19 18.53 30.04 41.31
C LEU A 19 17.96 30.07 39.88
N LEU A 20 17.89 31.24 39.23
CA LEU A 20 17.48 31.36 37.82
C LEU A 20 18.54 30.80 36.86
N VAL A 21 19.82 31.10 37.09
CA VAL A 21 20.93 30.54 36.31
C VAL A 21 21.05 29.02 36.51
N LEU A 22 20.81 28.53 37.74
CA LEU A 22 20.77 27.10 38.05
C LEU A 22 19.61 26.41 37.31
N ASN A 23 18.39 26.99 37.32
CA ASN A 23 17.26 26.45 36.55
C ASN A 23 17.52 26.45 35.03
N LEU A 24 18.17 27.49 34.51
CA LEU A 24 18.52 27.59 33.08
C LEU A 24 19.60 26.56 32.68
N LEU A 25 20.57 26.28 33.56
CA LEU A 25 21.58 25.24 33.37
C LEU A 25 20.98 23.82 33.46
N LEU A 26 20.01 23.58 34.37
CA LEU A 26 19.27 22.31 34.43
C LEU A 26 18.40 22.09 33.17
N ALA A 27 17.75 23.14 32.65
CA ALA A 27 16.96 23.05 31.43
C ALA A 27 17.82 22.68 30.19
N CYS A 28 19.10 23.05 30.18
CA CYS A 28 20.02 22.77 29.08
C CYS A 28 20.46 21.29 29.02
N GLN A 29 20.56 20.60 30.17
CA GLN A 29 20.95 19.18 30.21
C GLN A 29 19.88 18.24 29.65
N ASN A 30 18.61 18.65 29.60
CA ASN A 30 17.52 17.81 29.12
C ASN A 30 17.33 17.88 27.58
N GLN A 31 17.91 18.89 26.91
CA GLN A 31 17.73 19.10 25.46
C GLN A 31 18.64 18.22 24.59
N SER A 32 19.82 17.83 25.08
CA SER A 32 20.79 17.03 24.32
C SER A 32 20.37 15.56 24.21
N ALA A 33 19.78 14.99 25.26
CA ALA A 33 19.30 13.60 25.27
C ALA A 33 18.05 13.39 24.39
N ILE A 34 17.16 14.37 24.30
CA ILE A 34 15.94 14.27 23.48
C ILE A 34 16.29 14.37 21.97
N ARG A 35 17.31 15.14 21.60
CA ARG A 35 17.75 15.28 20.20
C ARG A 35 18.40 14.01 19.64
N SER A 36 19.17 13.28 20.45
CA SER A 36 19.81 12.03 20.01
C SER A 36 18.80 10.89 19.84
N LEU A 37 17.72 10.84 20.64
CA LEU A 37 16.64 9.87 20.48
C LEU A 37 15.81 10.12 19.21
N HIS A 38 15.60 11.39 18.81
CA HIS A 38 14.91 11.72 17.56
C HIS A 38 15.74 11.34 16.33
N GLN A 39 17.05 11.63 16.32
CA GLN A 39 17.93 11.29 15.20
C GLN A 39 18.11 9.77 15.01
N ALA A 40 18.05 8.98 16.09
CA ALA A 40 18.09 7.51 15.99
C ALA A 40 16.79 6.93 15.37
N SER A 41 15.64 7.60 15.57
CA SER A 41 14.35 7.22 14.98
C SER A 41 14.27 7.54 13.49
N GLU A 42 14.86 8.65 13.05
CA GLU A 42 14.79 9.07 11.64
C GLU A 42 15.70 8.22 10.75
N ALA A 43 16.89 7.83 11.24
CA ALA A 43 17.83 6.98 10.48
C ALA A 43 17.33 5.55 10.24
N THR A 44 16.36 5.06 11.02
CA THR A 44 15.75 3.74 10.82
C THR A 44 14.55 3.78 9.87
N ALA A 45 13.88 4.94 9.72
CA ALA A 45 12.70 5.08 8.86
C ALA A 45 13.02 4.99 7.36
N GLU A 46 14.17 5.48 6.90
CA GLU A 46 14.56 5.40 5.47
C GLU A 46 15.04 4.01 5.03
N SER A 47 15.32 3.09 5.95
CA SER A 47 15.83 1.75 5.63
C SER A 47 14.75 0.67 5.48
N VAL A 48 13.49 0.98 5.80
CA VAL A 48 12.38 0.01 5.82
C VAL A 48 11.55 0.03 4.54
N GLU A 49 11.64 1.07 3.70
CA GLU A 49 10.77 1.20 2.52
C GLU A 49 11.20 0.41 1.26
N VAL A 50 12.28 -0.38 1.28
CA VAL A 50 12.78 -1.07 0.06
C VAL A 50 12.74 -2.60 0.14
N ARG A 51 11.90 -3.20 1.00
CA ARG A 51 11.75 -4.68 1.05
C ARG A 51 10.32 -5.19 1.05
N GLU A 52 9.40 -4.50 0.38
CA GLU A 52 8.17 -5.15 -0.08
C GLU A 52 8.41 -5.63 -1.51
N ALA A 53 9.04 -6.80 -1.64
CA ALA A 53 8.90 -7.59 -2.86
C ALA A 53 7.40 -7.71 -3.09
N ALA A 54 6.88 -7.13 -4.18
CA ALA A 54 5.47 -6.99 -4.49
C ALA A 54 4.71 -8.26 -4.08
N ALA A 55 4.09 -8.25 -2.91
CA ALA A 55 3.28 -9.35 -2.45
C ALA A 55 2.04 -9.33 -3.33
N GLN A 56 2.09 -10.06 -4.45
CA GLN A 56 0.95 -10.23 -5.34
C GLN A 56 -0.19 -10.77 -4.50
N SER A 57 -1.18 -9.94 -4.24
CA SER A 57 -2.31 -10.33 -3.41
C SER A 57 -3.10 -11.41 -4.15
N VAL A 58 -3.32 -12.55 -3.50
CA VAL A 58 -4.05 -13.68 -4.09
C VAL A 58 -5.53 -13.56 -3.71
N LEU A 59 -6.40 -13.66 -4.71
CA LEU A 59 -7.87 -13.69 -4.51
C LEU A 59 -8.44 -14.92 -5.20
N THR A 60 -9.32 -15.65 -4.51
CA THR A 60 -10.06 -16.77 -5.09
C THR A 60 -11.55 -16.44 -5.16
N GLY A 61 -12.22 -17.02 -6.15
CA GLY A 61 -13.66 -16.83 -6.31
C GLY A 61 -14.21 -17.50 -7.56
N ARG A 62 -15.52 -17.41 -7.72
CA ARG A 62 -16.23 -17.96 -8.87
C ARG A 62 -16.38 -16.92 -9.96
N VAL A 63 -16.11 -17.29 -11.21
CA VAL A 63 -16.41 -16.42 -12.35
C VAL A 63 -17.91 -16.42 -12.62
N VAL A 64 -18.55 -15.26 -12.45
CA VAL A 64 -20.00 -15.09 -12.65
C VAL A 64 -20.35 -14.44 -13.98
N LYS A 65 -19.40 -13.73 -14.60
CA LYS A 65 -19.62 -13.08 -15.91
C LYS A 65 -18.31 -12.93 -16.66
N VAL A 66 -18.35 -13.14 -17.97
CA VAL A 66 -17.30 -12.75 -18.91
C VAL A 66 -17.82 -11.58 -19.74
N SER A 67 -17.15 -10.43 -19.64
CA SER A 67 -17.56 -9.22 -20.36
C SER A 67 -17.04 -9.27 -21.79
N ASP A 68 -15.72 -9.40 -21.93
CA ASP A 68 -14.94 -9.38 -23.18
C ASP A 68 -13.81 -10.42 -23.11
N GLY A 69 -12.95 -10.53 -24.14
CA GLY A 69 -11.91 -11.56 -24.22
C GLY A 69 -10.76 -11.44 -23.20
N ASP A 70 -10.74 -10.38 -22.39
CA ASP A 70 -9.74 -10.13 -21.34
C ASP A 70 -10.36 -9.62 -20.02
N SER A 71 -11.69 -9.58 -19.91
CA SER A 71 -12.39 -8.85 -18.84
C SER A 71 -13.50 -9.69 -18.22
N ILE A 72 -13.44 -9.92 -16.90
CA ILE A 72 -14.32 -10.83 -16.17
C ILE A 72 -14.86 -10.22 -14.88
N THR A 73 -15.95 -10.78 -14.36
CA THR A 73 -16.48 -10.49 -13.03
C THR A 73 -16.36 -11.75 -12.17
N LEU A 74 -15.66 -11.60 -11.04
CA LEU A 74 -15.49 -12.63 -10.02
C LEU A 74 -16.42 -12.37 -8.84
N LEU A 75 -16.97 -13.41 -8.24
CA LEU A 75 -17.65 -13.39 -6.95
C LEU A 75 -16.77 -14.09 -5.91
N ASP A 76 -16.35 -13.37 -4.87
CA ASP A 76 -15.56 -13.95 -3.78
C ASP A 76 -16.43 -14.68 -2.75
N MET A 77 -15.78 -15.28 -1.74
CA MET A 77 -16.47 -16.00 -0.66
C MET A 77 -17.39 -15.09 0.19
N ASN A 78 -17.11 -13.79 0.21
CA ASN A 78 -17.92 -12.79 0.92
C ASN A 78 -19.06 -12.25 0.05
N HIS A 79 -19.34 -12.88 -1.11
CA HIS A 79 -20.34 -12.45 -2.08
C HIS A 79 -20.09 -11.04 -2.65
N LYS A 80 -18.85 -10.57 -2.59
CA LYS A 80 -18.45 -9.31 -3.21
C LYS A 80 -18.03 -9.57 -4.66
N GLN A 81 -18.56 -8.73 -5.55
CA GLN A 81 -18.19 -8.76 -6.95
C GLN A 81 -16.93 -7.94 -7.20
N HIS A 82 -15.99 -8.51 -7.93
CA HIS A 82 -14.76 -7.86 -8.38
C HIS A 82 -14.71 -7.86 -9.89
N ARG A 83 -14.47 -6.69 -10.48
CA ARG A 83 -14.20 -6.56 -11.92
C ARG A 83 -12.71 -6.75 -12.13
N VAL A 84 -12.35 -7.64 -13.03
CA VAL A 84 -10.96 -8.06 -13.26
C VAL A 84 -10.65 -7.91 -14.74
N ARG A 85 -9.50 -7.31 -15.04
CA ARG A 85 -8.86 -7.33 -16.35
C ARG A 85 -7.66 -8.27 -16.27
N LEU A 86 -7.56 -9.17 -17.24
CA LEU A 86 -6.42 -10.06 -17.38
C LEU A 86 -5.18 -9.20 -17.65
N SER A 87 -4.15 -9.35 -16.81
CA SER A 87 -2.89 -8.64 -16.99
C SER A 87 -2.15 -9.10 -18.25
N GLN A 88 -1.33 -8.21 -18.78
CA GLN A 88 -0.36 -8.48 -19.87
C GLN A 88 -0.95 -8.84 -21.24
N ILE A 89 -2.28 -8.90 -21.39
CA ILE A 89 -2.95 -9.25 -22.65
C ILE A 89 -4.02 -8.20 -23.00
N ASP A 90 -4.36 -8.10 -24.28
CA ASP A 90 -5.44 -7.24 -24.78
C ASP A 90 -6.25 -7.97 -25.84
N ALA A 91 -7.52 -8.22 -25.57
CA ALA A 91 -8.40 -8.91 -26.49
C ALA A 91 -9.25 -7.91 -27.30
N PRO A 92 -9.76 -8.29 -28.49
CA PRO A 92 -10.62 -7.40 -29.26
C PRO A 92 -11.85 -6.94 -28.47
N GLU A 93 -12.03 -5.63 -28.39
CA GLU A 93 -13.13 -4.98 -27.67
C GLU A 93 -14.48 -5.23 -28.37
N GLN A 94 -15.59 -4.94 -27.68
CA GLN A 94 -16.93 -5.14 -28.26
C GLN A 94 -17.08 -4.42 -29.61
N LYS A 95 -17.64 -5.15 -30.59
CA LYS A 95 -17.86 -4.71 -31.98
C LYS A 95 -16.60 -4.69 -32.85
N GLN A 96 -15.43 -5.05 -32.33
CA GLN A 96 -14.27 -5.34 -33.18
C GLN A 96 -14.42 -6.73 -33.83
N PRO A 97 -13.80 -6.96 -35.00
CA PRO A 97 -13.71 -8.29 -35.58
C PRO A 97 -13.16 -9.30 -34.55
N PHE A 98 -13.72 -10.51 -34.55
CA PHE A 98 -13.33 -11.61 -33.64
C PHE A 98 -13.58 -11.41 -32.14
N SER A 99 -14.15 -10.28 -31.69
CA SER A 99 -14.45 -10.04 -30.27
C SER A 99 -15.33 -11.13 -29.65
N ARG A 100 -16.31 -11.62 -30.42
CA ARG A 100 -17.21 -12.71 -29.99
C ARG A 100 -16.44 -14.02 -29.78
N VAL A 101 -15.51 -14.34 -30.68
CA VAL A 101 -14.73 -15.59 -30.63
C VAL A 101 -13.80 -15.58 -29.40
N ALA A 102 -13.10 -14.47 -29.16
CA ALA A 102 -12.23 -14.32 -27.98
C ALA A 102 -13.03 -14.42 -26.67
N LYS A 103 -14.20 -13.78 -26.62
CA LYS A 103 -15.10 -13.86 -25.46
C LYS A 103 -15.61 -15.28 -25.22
N GLU A 104 -16.05 -15.97 -26.26
CA GLU A 104 -16.54 -17.36 -26.17
C GLU A 104 -15.42 -18.29 -25.69
N ALA A 105 -14.21 -18.16 -26.24
CA ALA A 105 -13.06 -18.95 -25.80
C ALA A 105 -12.73 -18.76 -24.32
N LEU A 106 -12.75 -17.51 -23.83
CA LEU A 106 -12.55 -17.23 -22.40
C LEU A 106 -13.68 -17.81 -21.55
N ALA A 107 -14.94 -17.65 -21.99
CA ALA A 107 -16.10 -18.17 -21.29
C ALA A 107 -16.09 -19.69 -21.20
N ASP A 108 -15.82 -20.40 -22.29
CA ASP A 108 -15.76 -21.86 -22.31
C ASP A 108 -14.66 -22.39 -21.37
N LEU A 109 -13.55 -21.65 -21.28
CA LEU A 109 -12.45 -22.00 -20.41
C LEU A 109 -12.78 -21.78 -18.92
N ILE A 110 -13.41 -20.66 -18.55
CA ILE A 110 -13.48 -20.23 -17.13
C ILE A 110 -14.87 -20.00 -16.55
N ALA A 111 -15.92 -19.90 -17.37
CA ALA A 111 -17.25 -19.52 -16.88
C ALA A 111 -17.76 -20.52 -15.85
N THR A 112 -18.36 -20.00 -14.77
CA THR A 112 -18.88 -20.76 -13.62
C THR A 112 -17.85 -21.56 -12.81
N LYS A 113 -16.57 -21.53 -13.19
CA LYS A 113 -15.48 -22.20 -12.46
C LYS A 113 -14.94 -21.31 -11.35
N GLU A 114 -14.33 -21.96 -10.37
CA GLU A 114 -13.53 -21.28 -9.35
C GLU A 114 -12.11 -21.03 -9.90
N VAL A 115 -11.64 -19.80 -9.75
CA VAL A 115 -10.34 -19.35 -10.26
C VAL A 115 -9.53 -18.70 -9.15
N ARG A 116 -8.21 -18.74 -9.30
CA ARG A 116 -7.25 -18.04 -8.46
C ARG A 116 -6.67 -16.87 -9.24
N LEU A 117 -6.71 -15.68 -8.65
CA LEU A 117 -6.15 -14.46 -9.20
C LEU A 117 -4.85 -14.13 -8.49
N GLN A 118 -3.81 -13.78 -9.23
CA GLN A 118 -2.62 -13.10 -8.73
C GLN A 118 -2.74 -11.62 -9.10
N ILE A 119 -3.10 -10.78 -8.13
CA ILE A 119 -3.39 -9.37 -8.36
C ILE A 119 -2.07 -8.59 -8.40
N GLU A 120 -1.87 -7.87 -9.49
CA GLU A 120 -0.76 -6.95 -9.69
C GLU A 120 -1.11 -5.52 -9.24
N GLY A 121 -2.39 -5.15 -9.32
CA GLY A 121 -2.85 -3.82 -8.90
C GLY A 121 -4.26 -3.49 -9.39
N LYS A 122 -4.50 -2.21 -9.65
CA LYS A 122 -5.76 -1.69 -10.21
C LYS A 122 -5.50 -0.78 -11.39
N ASP A 123 -6.37 -0.81 -12.38
CA ASP A 123 -6.33 0.12 -13.51
C ASP A 123 -7.03 1.46 -13.19
N ARG A 124 -6.96 2.41 -14.13
CA ARG A 124 -7.63 3.72 -14.01
C ARG A 124 -9.14 3.64 -13.82
N TYR A 125 -9.75 2.52 -14.20
CA TYR A 125 -11.18 2.25 -14.10
C TYR A 125 -11.55 1.48 -12.83
N GLN A 126 -10.60 1.33 -11.89
CA GLN A 126 -10.77 0.61 -10.63
C GLN A 126 -11.09 -0.89 -10.82
N ARG A 127 -10.71 -1.48 -11.97
CA ARG A 127 -10.70 -2.94 -12.14
C ARG A 127 -9.42 -3.50 -11.55
N LEU A 128 -9.50 -4.70 -10.97
CA LEU A 128 -8.30 -5.45 -10.59
C LEU A 128 -7.53 -5.86 -11.85
N LEU A 129 -6.22 -5.66 -11.85
CA LEU A 129 -5.32 -6.17 -12.88
C LEU A 129 -4.66 -7.44 -12.33
N ALA A 130 -4.86 -8.59 -12.99
CA ALA A 130 -4.42 -9.87 -12.44
C ALA A 130 -4.12 -10.94 -13.49
N GLU A 131 -3.22 -11.86 -13.13
CA GLU A 131 -3.10 -13.15 -13.80
C GLU A 131 -4.15 -14.12 -13.24
N VAL A 132 -4.85 -14.82 -14.14
CA VAL A 132 -5.95 -15.73 -13.79
C VAL A 132 -5.49 -17.18 -13.95
N PHE A 133 -5.75 -18.01 -12.94
CA PHE A 133 -5.41 -19.43 -12.94
C PHE A 133 -6.62 -20.32 -12.66
N ILE A 134 -6.71 -21.43 -13.42
CA ILE A 134 -7.59 -22.57 -13.12
C ILE A 134 -6.69 -23.75 -12.77
N GLY A 135 -6.67 -24.14 -11.50
CA GLY A 135 -5.66 -25.05 -10.98
C GLY A 135 -4.26 -24.51 -11.29
N ASP A 136 -3.51 -25.25 -12.10
CA ASP A 136 -2.15 -24.90 -12.54
C ASP A 136 -2.10 -24.22 -13.92
N THR A 137 -3.25 -24.07 -14.60
CA THR A 137 -3.30 -23.47 -15.93
C THR A 137 -3.42 -21.95 -15.84
N ASN A 138 -2.44 -21.24 -16.42
CA ASN A 138 -2.52 -19.79 -16.61
C ASN A 138 -3.44 -19.47 -17.80
N VAL A 139 -4.56 -18.83 -17.51
CA VAL A 139 -5.61 -18.48 -18.48
C VAL A 139 -5.12 -17.37 -19.42
N ASN A 140 -4.39 -16.38 -18.91
CA ASN A 140 -3.86 -15.28 -19.73
C ASN A 140 -2.95 -15.84 -20.84
N LEU A 141 -2.02 -16.72 -20.46
CA LEU A 141 -1.12 -17.38 -21.38
C LEU A 141 -1.85 -18.29 -22.38
N TYR A 142 -2.91 -18.96 -21.95
CA TYR A 142 -3.75 -19.77 -22.84
C TYR A 142 -4.37 -18.90 -23.93
N MET A 143 -4.95 -17.75 -23.58
CA MET A 143 -5.59 -16.84 -24.54
C MET A 143 -4.62 -16.36 -25.62
N VAL A 144 -3.40 -15.98 -25.23
CA VAL A 144 -2.32 -15.57 -26.16
C VAL A 144 -1.91 -16.73 -27.07
N ARG A 145 -1.71 -17.92 -26.50
CA ARG A 145 -1.29 -19.11 -27.28
C ARG A 145 -2.31 -19.54 -28.34
N GLN A 146 -3.59 -19.30 -28.09
CA GLN A 146 -4.66 -19.60 -29.05
C GLN A 146 -4.93 -18.44 -30.03
N GLY A 147 -4.27 -17.29 -29.88
CA GLY A 147 -4.45 -16.11 -30.74
C GLY A 147 -5.77 -15.36 -30.48
N TYR A 148 -6.29 -15.43 -29.25
CA TYR A 148 -7.49 -14.68 -28.84
C TYR A 148 -7.17 -13.33 -28.18
N ALA A 149 -5.91 -13.10 -27.84
CA ALA A 149 -5.35 -11.90 -27.25
C ALA A 149 -3.89 -11.69 -27.69
#